data_AF-A0A086J032-F1
#
_entry.id   AF-A0A086J032-F1
#
_cell.length_a   1.000
_cell.length_b   1.000
_cell.length_c   1.000
_cell.angle_alpha   90.00
_cell.angle_beta   90.00
_cell.angle_gamma   90.00
#
_symmetry.space_group_name_H-M   'P 1'
#
loop_
_entity.id
_entity.type
_entity.pdbx_description
1 polymer ?
#
loop_
_entity_poly.entity_id
_entity_poly.type
_entity_poly.pdbx_seq_one_letter_code
_entity_poly.pdbx_strand_id
1 'polypeptide(L)'
;MENSASDKDSGEPLKEQEKVEVTADKLTEMDVYRIFTQERAIPLSQKVIKRIREKMTIDNAEIYADIIKANYVSEILTEQAVEDAIKNKQKERQKIEVNPVRYKPDGIARYKVLKEGVVFPKTSIVTLKPDTPSMIFGMVHISETGDVEIEDEDDSVLVCEIKESDYFVGRGICAGFEGKLTEKGFSVEKIHLPERRSINSSSVPGKSNFIMISQFVSTADNIKKICDVIKVYAEYEIELAAVVIMLHETEILANMQPRIEASLAKVHKNIEFILIPGVGSRYFYPRGECTTYKNLTVSTNPAEIRIENEAFLVGSFDLIDGIREESVVKGSFRKELGSALLTQASFNPFIPYTDLSYTEEFRGLVIGDSYDCFTHKQQDQVFAICGDFEKSGGQFLFYNGAEVNFEICSVSDLATE
;
A
#
# COMPACT_ATOMS: atom_id res chain seq x y z
N MET A 1 15.78 37.18 61.50
CA MET A 1 14.32 37.20 61.59
C MET A 1 13.86 35.95 60.85
N GLU A 2 13.94 34.76 61.45
CA GLU A 2 13.08 34.19 62.50
C GLU A 2 11.60 34.08 62.12
N ASN A 3 11.07 32.89 62.44
CA ASN A 3 9.72 32.31 62.34
C ASN A 3 9.42 31.57 61.01
N SER A 4 9.36 30.23 60.93
CA SER A 4 8.57 29.23 61.70
C SER A 4 7.06 29.52 61.59
N ALA A 5 6.13 28.59 61.31
CA ALA A 5 6.07 27.15 61.53
C ALA A 5 5.02 26.48 60.62
N SER A 6 5.10 25.14 60.62
CA SER A 6 4.11 24.08 60.31
C SER A 6 2.61 24.43 60.24
N ASP A 7 1.87 23.78 59.33
CA ASP A 7 0.98 22.66 59.72
C ASP A 7 0.26 21.96 58.54
N LYS A 8 0.23 20.63 58.65
CA LYS A 8 -0.88 19.69 58.35
C LYS A 8 -1.29 19.40 56.91
N ASP A 9 -0.68 18.33 56.40
CA ASP A 9 -1.32 17.04 56.14
C ASP A 9 -2.86 16.98 56.29
N SER A 10 -3.53 16.81 55.16
CA SER A 10 -4.77 16.04 55.07
C SER A 10 -4.79 15.34 53.72
N GLY A 11 -4.40 14.08 53.72
CA GLY A 11 -4.58 13.17 52.60
C GLY A 11 -6.06 12.99 52.29
N GLU A 12 -6.46 13.40 51.09
CA GLU A 12 -7.63 12.85 50.43
C GLU A 12 -7.15 11.70 49.51
N PRO A 13 -7.73 10.50 49.61
CA PRO A 13 -7.43 9.44 48.68
C PRO A 13 -8.00 9.81 47.31
N LEU A 14 -7.12 9.80 46.30
CA LEU A 14 -7.48 9.81 44.89
C LEU A 14 -8.60 8.79 44.67
N LYS A 15 -9.80 9.27 44.34
CA LYS A 15 -10.87 8.43 43.81
C LYS A 15 -10.32 7.73 42.58
N GLU A 16 -10.29 6.40 42.63
CA GLU A 16 -10.13 5.56 41.45
C GLU A 16 -11.05 6.12 40.36
N GLN A 17 -10.45 6.62 39.29
CA GLN A 17 -11.18 6.84 38.05
C GLN A 17 -11.69 5.47 37.64
N GLU A 18 -13.01 5.28 37.73
CA GLU A 18 -13.69 4.17 37.09
C GLU A 18 -13.15 4.09 35.66
N LYS A 19 -12.53 2.95 35.34
CA LYS A 19 -12.37 2.52 33.96
C LYS A 19 -13.78 2.57 33.35
N VAL A 20 -14.05 3.59 32.55
CA VAL A 20 -15.14 3.57 31.60
C VAL A 20 -14.77 2.51 30.59
N GLU A 21 -15.15 1.28 30.90
CA GLU A 21 -15.25 0.21 29.94
C GLU A 21 -16.27 0.70 28.91
N VAL A 22 -15.78 1.08 27.72
CA VAL A 22 -16.64 1.36 26.57
C VAL A 22 -17.30 0.04 26.22
N THR A 23 -18.42 -0.26 26.87
CA THR A 23 -19.24 -1.41 26.53
C THR A 23 -19.73 -1.19 25.12
N ALA A 24 -19.22 -1.98 24.17
CA ALA A 24 -19.82 -2.09 22.85
C ALA A 24 -21.33 -2.25 23.01
N ASP A 25 -22.12 -1.36 22.42
CA ASP A 25 -23.57 -1.33 22.59
C ASP A 25 -24.17 -2.71 22.30
N LYS A 26 -24.63 -3.37 23.36
CA LYS A 26 -25.21 -4.71 23.28
C LYS A 26 -26.55 -4.60 22.55
N LEU A 27 -26.70 -5.41 21.53
CA LEU A 27 -27.91 -5.51 20.71
C LEU A 27 -29.12 -5.91 21.57
N THR A 28 -30.12 -5.04 21.67
CA THR A 28 -31.37 -5.35 22.38
C THR A 28 -32.30 -6.18 21.49
N GLU A 29 -33.29 -6.84 22.08
CA GLU A 29 -34.31 -7.57 21.34
C GLU A 29 -35.14 -6.66 20.42
N MET A 30 -35.38 -5.42 20.87
CA MET A 30 -36.04 -4.40 20.07
C MET A 30 -35.20 -3.96 18.87
N ASP A 31 -33.87 -3.86 19.03
CA ASP A 31 -32.97 -3.55 17.90
C ASP A 31 -33.01 -4.64 16.84
N VAL A 32 -32.97 -5.92 17.25
CA VAL A 32 -33.10 -7.05 16.32
C VAL A 32 -34.42 -7.00 15.59
N TYR A 33 -35.52 -6.78 16.30
CA TYR A 33 -36.85 -6.75 15.71
C TYR A 33 -37.01 -5.59 14.72
N ARG A 34 -36.51 -4.40 15.07
CA ARG A 34 -36.48 -3.24 14.18
C ARG A 34 -35.68 -3.55 12.91
N ILE A 35 -34.42 -3.96 13.05
CA ILE A 35 -33.47 -4.12 11.95
C ILE A 35 -33.91 -5.22 10.98
N PHE A 36 -34.25 -6.40 11.49
CA PHE A 36 -34.51 -7.57 10.64
C PHE A 36 -35.98 -7.68 10.22
N THR A 37 -36.92 -7.45 11.14
CA THR A 37 -38.34 -7.67 10.86
C THR A 37 -39.04 -6.41 10.34
N GLN A 38 -38.86 -5.24 10.97
CA GLN A 38 -39.57 -4.02 10.53
C GLN A 38 -38.95 -3.41 9.27
N GLU A 39 -37.62 -3.26 9.24
CA GLU A 39 -36.94 -2.59 8.12
C GLU A 39 -36.75 -3.49 6.91
N ARG A 40 -36.55 -4.79 7.12
CA ARG A 40 -36.16 -5.74 6.05
C ARG A 40 -37.16 -6.87 5.84
N ALA A 41 -38.28 -6.88 6.57
CA ALA A 41 -39.33 -7.88 6.45
C ALA A 41 -38.79 -9.33 6.49
N ILE A 42 -37.84 -9.60 7.38
CA ILE A 42 -37.31 -10.93 7.65
C ILE A 42 -38.06 -11.51 8.84
N PRO A 43 -38.84 -12.59 8.66
CA PRO A 43 -39.52 -13.24 9.77
C PRO A 43 -38.50 -13.94 10.67
N LEU A 44 -38.59 -13.73 11.98
CA LEU A 44 -37.67 -14.29 12.96
C LEU A 44 -38.38 -15.22 13.93
N SER A 45 -37.68 -16.26 14.38
CA SER A 45 -38.05 -17.02 15.58
C SER A 45 -37.35 -16.46 16.82
N GLN A 46 -37.92 -16.72 18.00
CA GLN A 46 -37.32 -16.34 19.28
C GLN A 46 -35.91 -16.92 19.50
N LYS A 47 -35.63 -18.12 18.98
CA LYS A 47 -34.29 -18.72 19.01
C LYS A 47 -33.28 -17.93 18.19
N VAL A 48 -33.68 -17.47 17.02
CA VAL A 48 -32.85 -16.69 16.10
C VAL A 48 -32.58 -15.30 16.66
N ILE A 49 -33.58 -14.66 17.27
CA ILE A 49 -33.41 -13.37 17.97
C ILE A 49 -32.35 -13.51 19.07
N LYS A 50 -32.45 -14.55 19.89
CA LYS A 50 -31.44 -14.83 20.93
C LYS A 50 -30.06 -15.04 20.32
N ARG A 51 -29.97 -15.84 19.25
CA ARG A 51 -28.70 -16.14 18.58
C ARG A 51 -28.04 -14.90 17.96
N ILE A 52 -28.83 -14.03 17.33
CA ILE A 52 -28.38 -12.74 16.80
C ILE A 52 -27.81 -11.89 17.95
N ARG A 53 -28.53 -11.74 19.06
CA ARG A 53 -28.03 -10.96 20.22
C ARG A 53 -26.76 -11.51 20.85
N GLU A 54 -26.56 -12.82 20.82
CA GLU A 54 -25.34 -13.46 21.33
C GLU A 54 -24.13 -13.29 20.41
N LYS A 55 -24.35 -13.06 19.11
CA LYS A 55 -23.31 -13.11 18.07
C LYS A 55 -23.09 -11.78 17.34
N MET A 56 -23.98 -10.80 17.53
CA MET A 56 -24.01 -9.56 16.76
C MET A 56 -24.04 -8.32 17.67
N THR A 57 -23.50 -7.24 17.16
CA THR A 57 -23.62 -5.88 17.69
C THR A 57 -24.61 -5.10 16.82
N ILE A 58 -25.10 -3.94 17.29
CA ILE A 58 -25.97 -3.06 16.48
C ILE A 58 -25.36 -2.80 15.09
N ASP A 59 -24.06 -2.51 15.08
CA ASP A 59 -23.32 -2.16 13.86
C ASP A 59 -23.24 -3.27 12.82
N ASN A 60 -23.13 -4.53 13.24
CA ASN A 60 -23.03 -5.64 12.30
C ASN A 60 -24.38 -6.27 11.99
N ALA A 61 -25.38 -6.10 12.86
CA ALA A 61 -26.74 -6.59 12.70
C ALA A 61 -27.40 -6.06 11.43
N GLU A 62 -27.29 -4.76 11.15
CA GLU A 62 -27.84 -4.15 9.93
C GLU A 62 -27.27 -4.79 8.66
N ILE A 63 -25.93 -4.96 8.63
CA ILE A 63 -25.23 -5.55 7.49
C ILE A 63 -25.66 -7.00 7.27
N TYR A 64 -25.74 -7.79 8.35
CA TYR A 64 -26.18 -9.17 8.25
C TYR A 64 -27.63 -9.28 7.81
N ALA A 65 -28.49 -8.36 8.25
CA ALA A 65 -29.87 -8.35 7.83
C ALA A 65 -30.01 -8.07 6.32
N ASP A 66 -29.20 -7.17 5.75
CA ASP A 66 -29.17 -6.92 4.30
C ASP A 66 -28.68 -8.15 3.51
N ILE A 67 -27.60 -8.79 3.95
CA ILE A 67 -27.06 -10.03 3.34
C ILE A 67 -28.11 -11.16 3.38
N ILE A 68 -28.75 -11.34 4.53
CA ILE A 68 -29.79 -12.34 4.71
C ILE A 68 -30.98 -12.03 3.80
N LYS A 69 -31.40 -10.77 3.69
CA LYS A 69 -32.52 -10.39 2.82
C LYS A 69 -32.26 -10.69 1.35
N ALA A 70 -31.03 -10.44 0.88
CA ALA A 70 -30.65 -10.71 -0.50
C ALA A 70 -30.60 -12.22 -0.82
N ASN A 71 -30.24 -13.05 0.16
CA ASN A 71 -29.96 -14.48 -0.06
C ASN A 71 -31.08 -15.41 0.43
N TYR A 72 -32.06 -14.91 1.19
CA TYR A 72 -33.16 -15.70 1.74
C TYR A 72 -34.52 -15.21 1.21
N VAL A 73 -35.11 -16.00 0.33
CA VAL A 73 -36.40 -15.72 -0.29
C VAL A 73 -37.48 -16.50 0.46
N SER A 74 -38.07 -15.86 1.48
CA SER A 74 -39.43 -16.13 2.01
C SER A 74 -39.71 -17.20 3.09
N GLU A 75 -38.73 -17.72 3.82
CA GLU A 75 -38.98 -18.56 5.03
C GLU A 75 -38.53 -17.88 6.33
N ILE A 76 -39.02 -18.39 7.48
CA ILE A 76 -38.55 -17.94 8.81
C ILE A 76 -37.04 -18.15 8.87
N LEU A 77 -36.29 -17.09 9.20
CA LEU A 77 -34.84 -17.15 9.30
C LEU A 77 -34.42 -18.25 10.27
N THR A 78 -33.48 -19.11 9.87
CA THR A 78 -32.95 -20.20 10.70
C THR A 78 -31.64 -19.80 11.38
N GLU A 79 -31.28 -20.47 12.48
CA GLU A 79 -29.98 -20.23 13.15
C GLU A 79 -28.80 -20.57 12.22
N GLN A 80 -28.95 -21.59 11.36
CA GLN A 80 -27.95 -21.97 10.37
C GLN A 80 -27.72 -20.86 9.34
N ALA A 81 -28.79 -20.23 8.84
CA ALA A 81 -28.68 -19.11 7.91
C ALA A 81 -27.96 -17.91 8.52
N VAL A 82 -28.14 -17.66 9.81
CA VAL A 82 -27.38 -16.64 10.55
C VAL A 82 -25.90 -17.00 10.62
N GLU A 83 -25.57 -18.27 10.91
CA GLU A 83 -24.17 -18.71 10.93
C GLU A 83 -23.52 -18.69 9.56
N ASP A 84 -24.25 -19.06 8.51
CA ASP A 84 -23.78 -19.01 7.14
C ASP A 84 -23.59 -17.57 6.67
N ALA A 85 -24.47 -16.63 7.04
CA ALA A 85 -24.28 -15.20 6.79
C ALA A 85 -23.05 -14.64 7.52
N ILE A 86 -22.80 -15.05 8.77
CA ILE A 86 -21.59 -14.70 9.53
C ILE A 86 -20.34 -15.25 8.84
N LYS A 87 -20.35 -16.52 8.43
CA LYS A 87 -19.23 -17.17 7.73
C LYS A 87 -18.99 -16.58 6.34
N ASN A 88 -20.04 -16.28 5.58
CA ASN A 88 -19.95 -15.70 4.24
C ASN A 88 -19.38 -14.28 4.29
N LYS A 89 -19.81 -13.45 5.25
CA LYS A 89 -19.20 -12.12 5.46
C LYS A 89 -17.74 -12.21 5.87
N GLN A 90 -17.38 -13.20 6.71
CA GLN A 90 -15.97 -13.44 7.02
C GLN A 90 -15.19 -13.85 5.76
N LYS A 91 -15.73 -14.70 4.89
CA LYS A 91 -15.09 -15.08 3.61
C LYS A 91 -15.01 -13.94 2.59
N GLU A 92 -16.02 -13.08 2.49
CA GLU A 92 -16.02 -11.93 1.58
C GLU A 92 -15.08 -10.82 2.06
N ARG A 93 -15.00 -10.57 3.37
CA ARG A 93 -14.05 -9.63 3.98
C ARG A 93 -12.62 -10.18 4.10
N GLN A 94 -12.44 -11.51 4.10
CA GLN A 94 -11.14 -12.17 4.06
C GLN A 94 -10.43 -12.06 2.71
N LYS A 95 -11.00 -11.37 1.72
CA LYS A 95 -10.34 -11.14 0.44
C LYS A 95 -9.22 -10.10 0.51
N ILE A 96 -9.22 -9.23 1.52
CA ILE A 96 -8.25 -8.13 1.60
C ILE A 96 -7.48 -8.21 2.90
N GLU A 97 -6.16 -8.35 2.80
CA GLU A 97 -5.25 -8.33 3.94
C GLU A 97 -4.30 -7.14 3.80
N VAL A 98 -4.13 -6.38 4.88
CA VAL A 98 -3.23 -5.22 4.89
C VAL A 98 -2.15 -5.46 5.94
N ASN A 99 -0.94 -5.69 5.47
CA ASN A 99 0.20 -6.05 6.30
C ASN A 99 1.16 -4.86 6.44
N PRO A 100 1.63 -4.57 7.66
CA PRO A 100 2.65 -3.54 7.86
C PRO A 100 3.99 -4.01 7.30
N VAL A 101 4.77 -3.08 6.76
CA VAL A 101 6.11 -3.38 6.24
C VAL A 101 7.10 -3.51 7.39
N ARG A 102 7.81 -4.64 7.42
CA ARG A 102 8.92 -4.87 8.35
C ARG A 102 10.19 -4.25 7.77
N TYR A 103 10.92 -3.48 8.59
CA TYR A 103 12.20 -2.90 8.21
C TYR A 103 13.29 -3.27 9.22
N LYS A 104 14.55 -3.24 8.78
CA LYS A 104 15.71 -3.40 9.66
C LYS A 104 16.61 -2.16 9.53
N PRO A 105 16.96 -1.50 10.66
CA PRO A 105 17.70 -0.24 10.62
C PRO A 105 19.18 -0.34 10.21
N ASP A 106 19.76 -1.53 9.98
CA ASP A 106 21.19 -1.68 9.67
C ASP A 106 21.46 -2.85 8.70
N GLY A 107 20.93 -2.79 7.47
CA GLY A 107 21.18 -3.84 6.50
C GLY A 107 20.71 -3.54 5.10
N ILE A 108 21.30 -4.27 4.14
CA ILE A 108 20.86 -4.29 2.74
C ILE A 108 20.69 -5.76 2.35
N ALA A 109 19.69 -6.45 2.94
CA ALA A 109 19.40 -7.84 2.59
C ALA A 109 19.14 -7.99 1.08
N ARG A 110 18.55 -6.96 0.47
CA ARG A 110 18.34 -6.84 -0.98
C ARG A 110 19.59 -7.19 -1.76
N TYR A 111 20.75 -6.63 -1.43
CA TYR A 111 21.96 -6.81 -2.22
C TYR A 111 22.30 -8.30 -2.37
N LYS A 112 22.30 -9.04 -1.25
CA LYS A 112 22.58 -10.48 -1.25
C LYS A 112 21.55 -11.27 -2.04
N VAL A 113 20.26 -10.98 -1.84
CA VAL A 113 19.16 -11.65 -2.54
C VAL A 113 19.23 -11.43 -4.04
N LEU A 114 19.45 -10.19 -4.48
CA LEU A 114 19.56 -9.85 -5.90
C LEU A 114 20.83 -10.45 -6.51
N LYS A 115 21.96 -10.38 -5.79
CA LYS A 115 23.23 -10.98 -6.24
C LYS A 115 23.09 -12.49 -6.43
N GLU A 116 22.42 -13.20 -5.53
CA GLU A 116 22.19 -14.64 -5.65
C GLU A 116 21.29 -15.01 -6.84
N GLY A 117 20.31 -14.15 -7.17
CA GLY A 117 19.40 -14.38 -8.30
C GLY A 117 20.04 -14.24 -9.69
N VAL A 118 21.21 -13.63 -9.76
CA VAL A 118 21.91 -13.38 -11.02
C VAL A 118 22.71 -14.60 -11.48
N VAL A 119 22.55 -14.97 -12.76
CA VAL A 119 23.11 -16.21 -13.34
C VAL A 119 24.50 -16.03 -13.97
N PHE A 120 24.90 -14.80 -14.30
CA PHE A 120 26.16 -14.55 -14.99
C PHE A 120 27.40 -14.64 -14.06
N PRO A 121 28.61 -14.91 -14.62
CA PRO A 121 29.85 -14.90 -13.85
C PRO A 121 30.11 -13.51 -13.27
N LYS A 122 30.40 -13.46 -11.96
CA LYS A 122 30.64 -12.22 -11.23
C LYS A 122 32.13 -12.14 -10.87
N THR A 123 32.76 -11.05 -11.24
CA THR A 123 34.11 -10.70 -10.82
C THR A 123 34.00 -9.77 -9.62
N SER A 124 34.72 -10.07 -8.53
CA SER A 124 34.82 -9.14 -7.40
C SER A 124 35.66 -7.93 -7.81
N ILE A 125 35.27 -6.73 -7.38
CA ILE A 125 35.89 -5.47 -7.76
C ILE A 125 37.40 -5.48 -7.44
N VAL A 126 37.79 -6.02 -6.27
CA VAL A 126 39.21 -6.12 -5.85
C VAL A 126 40.07 -6.96 -6.79
N THR A 127 39.47 -7.81 -7.63
CA THR A 127 40.16 -8.71 -8.55
C THR A 127 40.16 -8.23 -10.01
N LEU A 128 39.59 -7.05 -10.28
CA LEU A 128 39.52 -6.49 -11.62
C LEU A 128 40.92 -6.28 -12.20
N LYS A 129 41.08 -6.68 -13.46
CA LYS A 129 42.31 -6.47 -14.22
C LYS A 129 42.11 -5.33 -15.22
N PRO A 130 43.09 -4.42 -15.36
CA PRO A 130 43.05 -3.39 -16.40
C PRO A 130 42.79 -3.98 -17.78
N ASP A 131 41.98 -3.28 -18.57
CA ASP A 131 41.64 -3.58 -19.97
C ASP A 131 41.03 -4.97 -20.24
N THR A 132 40.62 -5.69 -19.18
CA THR A 132 40.05 -7.03 -19.28
C THR A 132 38.52 -6.95 -19.19
N PRO A 133 37.77 -7.47 -20.19
CA PRO A 133 36.31 -7.59 -20.12
C PRO A 133 35.91 -8.33 -18.85
N SER A 134 35.08 -7.69 -18.04
CA SER A 134 34.65 -8.19 -16.73
C SER A 134 33.18 -7.85 -16.52
N MET A 135 32.55 -8.61 -15.65
CA MET A 135 31.17 -8.37 -15.23
C MET A 135 31.15 -8.33 -13.71
N ILE A 136 30.76 -7.18 -13.17
CA ILE A 136 30.64 -6.95 -11.72
C ILE A 136 29.17 -6.90 -11.33
N PHE A 137 28.84 -7.30 -10.11
CA PHE A 137 27.52 -7.08 -9.54
C PHE A 137 27.67 -6.19 -8.33
N GLY A 138 27.08 -5.00 -8.38
CA GLY A 138 27.31 -3.97 -7.38
C GLY A 138 26.08 -3.11 -7.13
N MET A 139 26.15 -2.36 -6.05
CA MET A 139 25.20 -1.32 -5.70
C MET A 139 25.75 0.03 -6.14
N VAL A 140 24.89 0.86 -6.74
CA VAL A 140 25.24 2.21 -7.18
C VAL A 140 25.31 3.15 -5.99
N HIS A 141 26.45 3.83 -5.85
CA HIS A 141 26.61 5.00 -5.01
C HIS A 141 26.77 6.24 -5.92
N ILE A 142 26.14 7.34 -5.52
CA ILE A 142 26.25 8.62 -6.23
C ILE A 142 26.68 9.64 -5.20
N SER A 143 27.86 10.22 -5.40
CA SER A 143 28.45 11.21 -4.50
C SER A 143 27.68 12.54 -4.58
N GLU A 144 27.95 13.46 -3.64
CA GLU A 144 27.39 14.83 -3.69
C GLU A 144 27.86 15.61 -4.93
N THR A 145 29.00 15.23 -5.52
CA THR A 145 29.53 15.81 -6.76
C THR A 145 28.93 15.19 -8.03
N GLY A 146 28.08 14.18 -7.89
CA GLY A 146 27.46 13.45 -9.00
C GLY A 146 28.34 12.35 -9.59
N ASP A 147 29.47 12.03 -8.96
CA ASP A 147 30.32 10.92 -9.37
C ASP A 147 29.62 9.60 -9.05
N VAL A 148 29.63 8.68 -10.02
CA VAL A 148 28.97 7.38 -9.91
C VAL A 148 30.01 6.33 -9.53
N GLU A 149 29.79 5.65 -8.42
CA GLU A 149 30.60 4.54 -7.95
C GLU A 149 29.74 3.27 -7.88
N ILE A 150 30.38 2.12 -8.13
CA ILE A 150 29.77 0.80 -7.96
C ILE A 150 30.49 0.12 -6.80
N GLU A 151 29.73 -0.29 -5.79
CA GLU A 151 30.23 -0.94 -4.58
C GLU A 151 29.79 -2.42 -4.55
N ASP A 152 30.71 -3.33 -4.24
CA ASP A 152 30.42 -4.71 -3.87
C ASP A 152 30.82 -4.98 -2.41
N GLU A 153 30.86 -6.24 -1.96
CA GLU A 153 31.20 -6.55 -0.56
C GLU A 153 32.68 -6.31 -0.22
N ASP A 154 33.55 -6.23 -1.22
CA ASP A 154 35.00 -6.24 -1.06
C ASP A 154 35.63 -4.86 -1.33
N ASP A 155 35.09 -4.10 -2.30
CA ASP A 155 35.67 -2.82 -2.75
C ASP A 155 34.64 -1.94 -3.51
N SER A 156 35.06 -0.74 -3.91
CA SER A 156 34.29 0.12 -4.82
C SER A 156 35.09 0.55 -6.05
N VAL A 157 34.40 0.90 -7.13
CA VAL A 157 35.03 1.38 -8.36
C VAL A 157 34.27 2.55 -8.97
N LEU A 158 35.00 3.61 -9.34
CA LEU A 158 34.47 4.77 -10.03
C LEU A 158 34.07 4.43 -11.47
N VAL A 159 32.87 4.85 -11.89
CA VAL A 159 32.39 4.72 -13.27
C VAL A 159 32.81 5.93 -14.09
N CYS A 160 33.61 5.71 -15.14
CA CYS A 160 34.11 6.80 -15.97
C CYS A 160 33.20 7.08 -17.19
N GLU A 161 32.47 6.09 -17.69
CA GLU A 161 31.52 6.24 -18.79
C GLU A 161 30.49 5.11 -18.79
N ILE A 162 29.30 5.37 -19.34
CA ILE A 162 28.25 4.38 -19.62
C ILE A 162 27.90 4.47 -21.10
N LYS A 163 28.23 3.43 -21.87
CA LYS A 163 28.08 3.40 -23.34
C LYS A 163 26.68 3.01 -23.81
N GLU A 164 25.87 2.43 -22.92
CA GLU A 164 24.54 1.94 -23.24
C GLU A 164 23.61 3.05 -23.81
N SER A 165 22.70 2.66 -24.71
CA SER A 165 21.80 3.60 -25.37
C SER A 165 20.67 4.06 -24.47
N ASP A 166 20.14 3.17 -23.62
CA ASP A 166 19.07 3.45 -22.67
C ASP A 166 19.40 2.81 -21.32
N TYR A 167 19.34 3.58 -20.24
CA TYR A 167 19.64 3.09 -18.90
C TYR A 167 19.07 4.00 -17.80
N PHE A 168 18.93 3.44 -16.61
CA PHE A 168 18.68 4.17 -15.37
C PHE A 168 19.68 3.75 -14.30
N VAL A 169 20.42 4.73 -13.78
CA VAL A 169 21.36 4.57 -12.67
C VAL A 169 20.95 5.55 -11.59
N GLY A 170 20.49 5.02 -10.46
CA GLY A 170 20.15 5.80 -9.28
C GLY A 170 20.84 5.23 -8.06
N ARG A 171 21.01 6.04 -7.01
CA ARG A 171 21.58 5.61 -5.74
C ARG A 171 20.85 4.37 -5.21
N GLY A 172 21.61 3.39 -4.69
CA GLY A 172 21.08 2.16 -4.10
C GLY A 172 20.60 1.10 -5.10
N ILE A 173 20.54 1.40 -6.41
CA ILE A 173 20.23 0.39 -7.43
C ILE A 173 21.32 -0.68 -7.46
N CYS A 174 20.91 -1.94 -7.36
CA CYS A 174 21.76 -3.11 -7.51
C CYS A 174 21.62 -3.67 -8.91
N ALA A 175 22.73 -3.82 -9.63
CA ALA A 175 22.74 -4.33 -11.00
C ALA A 175 24.06 -5.03 -11.34
N GLY A 176 24.04 -5.77 -12.45
CA GLY A 176 25.25 -6.21 -13.15
C GLY A 176 25.78 -5.12 -14.07
N PHE A 177 27.09 -4.96 -14.10
CA PHE A 177 27.77 -4.01 -14.99
C PHE A 177 28.82 -4.76 -15.79
N GLU A 178 28.59 -4.86 -17.09
CA GLU A 178 29.53 -5.41 -18.06
C GLU A 178 30.43 -4.29 -18.57
N GLY A 179 31.73 -4.49 -18.53
CA GLY A 179 32.67 -3.42 -18.87
C GLY A 179 34.14 -3.78 -18.67
N LYS A 180 34.97 -2.75 -18.59
CA LYS A 180 36.43 -2.87 -18.43
C LYS A 180 36.96 -1.80 -17.49
N LEU A 181 37.93 -2.17 -16.64
CA LEU A 181 38.67 -1.22 -15.84
C LEU A 181 39.70 -0.49 -16.73
N THR A 182 39.59 0.83 -16.82
CA THR A 182 40.51 1.71 -17.53
C THR A 182 41.33 2.55 -16.55
N GLU A 183 42.31 3.31 -17.04
CA GLU A 183 43.08 4.26 -16.22
C GLU A 183 42.21 5.35 -15.54
N LYS A 184 41.01 5.63 -16.06
CA LYS A 184 40.09 6.65 -15.55
C LYS A 184 38.98 6.09 -14.65
N GLY A 185 38.86 4.77 -14.54
CA GLY A 185 37.74 4.10 -13.89
C GLY A 185 37.13 3.00 -14.76
N PHE A 186 36.03 2.42 -14.29
CA PHE A 186 35.30 1.36 -14.97
C PHE A 186 34.43 1.94 -16.10
N SER A 187 34.68 1.51 -17.33
CA SER A 187 33.88 1.84 -18.51
C SER A 187 32.78 0.80 -18.65
N VAL A 188 31.53 1.21 -18.44
CA VAL A 188 30.36 0.33 -18.52
C VAL A 188 29.89 0.26 -19.97
N GLU A 189 29.90 -0.96 -20.52
CA GLU A 189 29.38 -1.27 -21.84
C GLU A 189 27.88 -1.59 -21.79
N LYS A 190 27.43 -2.29 -20.73
CA LYS A 190 26.04 -2.69 -20.56
C LYS A 190 25.65 -2.87 -19.09
N ILE A 191 24.42 -2.50 -18.75
CA ILE A 191 23.81 -2.69 -17.43
C ILE A 191 22.80 -3.83 -17.50
N HIS A 192 22.87 -4.73 -16.52
CA HIS A 192 22.02 -5.91 -16.40
C HIS A 192 21.25 -5.81 -15.10
N LEU A 193 19.99 -5.34 -15.18
CA LEU A 193 19.11 -5.35 -14.01
C LEU A 193 18.82 -6.81 -13.58
N PRO A 194 18.71 -7.09 -12.27
CA PRO A 194 18.35 -8.42 -11.79
C PRO A 194 17.02 -8.88 -12.40
N GLU A 195 16.95 -10.13 -12.84
CA GLU A 195 15.67 -10.70 -13.25
C GLU A 195 14.83 -10.99 -12.01
N ARG A 196 13.58 -10.53 -11.98
CA ARG A 196 12.61 -11.03 -11.01
C ARG A 196 12.09 -12.38 -11.46
N ARG A 197 11.84 -13.26 -10.49
CA ARG A 197 11.10 -14.49 -10.72
C ARG A 197 9.70 -14.10 -11.20
N SER A 198 9.30 -14.61 -12.36
CA SER A 198 7.91 -14.53 -12.82
C SER A 198 7.00 -15.08 -11.73
N ILE A 199 5.87 -14.43 -11.45
CA ILE A 199 4.91 -14.97 -10.50
C ILE A 199 4.49 -16.33 -11.02
N ASN A 200 4.47 -17.34 -10.13
CA ASN A 200 4.13 -18.69 -10.54
C ASN A 200 2.74 -18.69 -11.22
N SER A 201 2.71 -18.90 -12.53
CA SER A 201 1.53 -18.80 -13.41
C SER A 201 0.42 -19.80 -13.10
N SER A 202 0.60 -20.66 -12.09
CA SER A 202 -0.40 -21.61 -11.61
C SER A 202 -1.54 -20.97 -10.82
N SER A 203 -1.36 -19.75 -10.28
CA SER A 203 -2.46 -19.04 -9.62
C SER A 203 -3.27 -18.25 -10.65
N VAL A 204 -4.57 -18.56 -10.77
CA VAL A 204 -5.50 -17.74 -11.56
C VAL A 204 -5.50 -16.32 -10.97
N PRO A 205 -5.26 -15.27 -11.79
CA PRO A 205 -5.29 -13.90 -11.32
C PRO A 205 -6.60 -13.58 -10.62
N GLY A 206 -6.51 -12.72 -9.60
CA GLY A 206 -7.71 -12.19 -8.95
C GLY A 206 -8.54 -11.39 -9.95
N LYS A 207 -9.86 -11.35 -9.75
CA LYS A 207 -10.77 -10.55 -10.61
C LYS A 207 -11.25 -9.28 -9.93
N SER A 208 -10.69 -8.98 -8.76
CA SER A 208 -11.10 -7.84 -7.95
C SER A 208 -10.64 -6.53 -8.58
N ASN A 209 -11.59 -5.62 -8.78
CA ASN A 209 -11.28 -4.25 -9.17
C ASN A 209 -11.11 -3.38 -7.94
N PHE A 210 -10.24 -2.38 -8.01
CA PHE A 210 -10.09 -1.40 -6.93
C PHE A 210 -9.54 -0.10 -7.49
N ILE A 211 -9.68 0.98 -6.73
CA ILE A 211 -9.08 2.28 -7.09
C ILE A 211 -8.02 2.68 -6.08
N MET A 212 -7.02 3.42 -6.54
CA MET A 212 -5.99 4.05 -5.70
C MET A 212 -5.98 5.55 -5.94
N ILE A 213 -5.91 6.30 -4.84
CA ILE A 213 -5.91 7.76 -4.80
C ILE A 213 -4.70 8.20 -3.99
N SER A 214 -3.99 9.22 -4.45
CA SER A 214 -2.75 9.73 -3.83
C SER A 214 -2.81 11.22 -3.53
N GLN A 215 -1.98 11.65 -2.58
CA GLN A 215 -1.90 13.04 -2.09
C GLN A 215 -3.26 13.58 -1.64
N PHE A 216 -4.11 12.70 -1.08
CA PHE A 216 -5.49 13.04 -0.77
C PHE A 216 -5.61 14.01 0.41
N VAL A 217 -6.37 15.09 0.22
CA VAL A 217 -6.77 16.04 1.28
C VAL A 217 -8.28 15.91 1.53
N SER A 218 -8.69 15.81 2.80
CA SER A 218 -10.10 15.52 3.18
C SER A 218 -11.06 16.69 3.14
N THR A 219 -11.10 17.38 2.01
CA THR A 219 -12.13 18.37 1.76
C THR A 219 -13.47 17.69 1.48
N ALA A 220 -14.58 18.38 1.76
CA ALA A 220 -15.91 17.87 1.44
C ALA A 220 -16.05 17.61 -0.07
N ASP A 221 -15.45 18.45 -0.90
CA ASP A 221 -15.45 18.30 -2.36
C ASP A 221 -14.70 17.05 -2.80
N ASN A 222 -13.54 16.76 -2.23
CA ASN A 222 -12.77 15.57 -2.60
C ASN A 222 -13.44 14.28 -2.13
N ILE A 223 -14.05 14.27 -0.95
CA ILE A 223 -14.89 13.15 -0.50
C ILE A 223 -16.06 12.94 -1.48
N LYS A 224 -16.71 14.04 -1.89
CA LYS A 224 -17.80 13.97 -2.88
C LYS A 224 -17.32 13.38 -4.20
N LYS A 225 -16.15 13.76 -4.70
CA LYS A 225 -15.56 13.18 -5.92
C LYS A 225 -15.39 11.66 -5.80
N ILE A 226 -14.92 11.16 -4.66
CA ILE A 226 -14.82 9.70 -4.42
C ILE A 226 -16.20 9.04 -4.45
N CYS A 227 -17.20 9.64 -3.79
CA CYS A 227 -18.58 9.13 -3.84
C CYS A 227 -19.12 9.09 -5.27
N ASP A 228 -18.88 10.15 -6.05
CA ASP A 228 -19.31 10.27 -7.44
C ASP A 228 -18.65 9.16 -8.30
N VAL A 229 -17.34 8.90 -8.12
CA VAL A 229 -16.62 7.80 -8.79
C VAL A 229 -17.22 6.43 -8.43
N ILE A 230 -17.44 6.14 -7.15
CA ILE A 230 -18.03 4.88 -6.70
C ILE A 230 -19.44 4.70 -7.28
N LYS A 231 -20.24 5.77 -7.34
CA LYS A 231 -21.59 5.75 -7.92
C LYS A 231 -21.55 5.41 -9.41
N VAL A 232 -20.66 6.06 -10.17
CA VAL A 232 -20.49 5.79 -11.60
C VAL A 232 -20.09 4.33 -11.83
N TYR A 233 -19.09 3.81 -11.12
CA TYR A 233 -18.70 2.40 -11.28
C TYR A 233 -19.85 1.43 -10.94
N ALA A 234 -20.64 1.72 -9.90
CA ALA A 234 -21.81 0.91 -9.57
C ALA A 234 -22.88 0.95 -10.69
N GLU A 235 -23.09 2.09 -11.36
CA GLU A 235 -24.01 2.22 -12.50
C GLU A 235 -23.56 1.42 -13.72
N TYR A 236 -22.25 1.29 -13.92
CA TYR A 236 -21.63 0.43 -14.94
C TYR A 236 -21.50 -1.04 -14.52
N GLU A 237 -22.10 -1.44 -13.39
CA GLU A 237 -22.01 -2.79 -12.83
C GLU A 237 -20.55 -3.25 -12.56
N ILE A 238 -19.65 -2.29 -12.32
CA ILE A 238 -18.26 -2.55 -11.95
C ILE A 238 -18.17 -2.61 -10.42
N GLU A 239 -18.01 -3.83 -9.89
CA GLU A 239 -17.82 -4.06 -8.46
C GLU A 239 -16.39 -3.69 -8.03
N LEU A 240 -16.29 -2.69 -7.14
CA LEU A 240 -15.04 -2.34 -6.48
C LEU A 240 -14.88 -3.13 -5.18
N ALA A 241 -13.79 -3.88 -5.06
CA ALA A 241 -13.40 -4.56 -3.83
C ALA A 241 -12.80 -3.58 -2.81
N ALA A 242 -12.02 -2.59 -3.28
CA ALA A 242 -11.33 -1.65 -2.41
C ALA A 242 -11.19 -0.23 -2.98
N VAL A 243 -11.00 0.72 -2.07
CA VAL A 243 -10.56 2.09 -2.33
C VAL A 243 -9.34 2.36 -1.42
N VAL A 244 -8.17 2.45 -2.03
CA VAL A 244 -6.91 2.76 -1.34
C VAL A 244 -6.68 4.28 -1.39
N ILE A 245 -6.60 4.92 -0.23
CA ILE A 245 -6.43 6.36 -0.09
C ILE A 245 -5.09 6.62 0.59
N MET A 246 -4.14 7.09 -0.20
CA MET A 246 -2.84 7.59 0.24
C MET A 246 -2.98 9.09 0.54
N LEU A 247 -2.81 9.43 1.82
CA LEU A 247 -3.04 10.77 2.33
C LEU A 247 -1.90 11.73 1.96
N HIS A 248 -2.22 13.02 1.83
CA HIS A 248 -1.19 14.06 1.78
C HIS A 248 -0.40 14.12 3.08
N GLU A 249 0.87 14.54 3.05
CA GLU A 249 1.76 14.60 4.23
C GLU A 249 1.25 15.52 5.36
N THR A 250 0.40 16.49 5.02
CA THR A 250 -0.19 17.45 5.98
C THR A 250 -1.41 16.89 6.71
N GLU A 251 -1.95 15.76 6.24
CA GLU A 251 -3.15 15.16 6.83
C GLU A 251 -2.82 14.33 8.07
N ILE A 252 -3.63 14.49 9.11
CA ILE A 252 -3.45 13.79 10.37
C ILE A 252 -4.42 12.60 10.40
N LEU A 253 -3.88 11.37 10.42
CA LEU A 253 -4.66 10.12 10.42
C LEU A 253 -5.82 10.11 11.43
N ALA A 254 -5.58 10.57 12.67
CA ALA A 254 -6.58 10.61 13.73
C ALA A 254 -7.81 11.50 13.39
N ASN A 255 -7.61 12.54 12.57
CA ASN A 255 -8.69 13.41 12.11
C ASN A 255 -9.36 12.84 10.84
N MET A 256 -8.58 12.16 10.02
CA MET A 256 -9.00 11.57 8.75
C MET A 256 -9.93 10.38 8.94
N GLN A 257 -9.56 9.45 9.82
CA GLN A 257 -10.26 8.19 9.99
C GLN A 257 -11.76 8.38 10.30
N PRO A 258 -12.19 9.23 11.26
CA PRO A 258 -13.62 9.44 11.52
C PRO A 258 -14.38 10.05 10.34
N ARG A 259 -13.73 10.91 9.54
CA ARG A 259 -14.34 11.55 8.37
C ARG A 259 -14.61 10.54 7.27
N ILE A 260 -13.59 9.75 6.92
CA ILE A 260 -13.71 8.68 5.92
C ILE A 260 -14.72 7.63 6.39
N GLU A 261 -14.69 7.28 7.68
CA GLU A 261 -15.67 6.35 8.24
C GLU A 261 -17.10 6.86 8.06
N ALA A 262 -17.37 8.12 8.42
CA ALA A 262 -18.69 8.71 8.38
C ALA A 262 -19.22 8.91 6.95
N SER A 263 -18.38 9.39 6.04
CA SER A 263 -18.79 9.79 4.70
C SER A 263 -18.71 8.68 3.66
N LEU A 264 -17.79 7.71 3.82
CA LEU A 264 -17.55 6.67 2.83
C LEU A 264 -17.82 5.28 3.40
N ALA A 265 -17.11 4.87 4.45
CA ALA A 265 -17.14 3.47 4.90
C ALA A 265 -18.53 3.03 5.40
N LYS A 266 -19.25 3.90 6.12
CA LYS A 266 -20.63 3.63 6.58
C LYS A 266 -21.64 3.55 5.43
N VAL A 267 -21.42 4.29 4.35
CA VAL A 267 -22.32 4.38 3.20
C VAL A 267 -22.08 3.19 2.26
N HIS A 268 -20.82 2.87 2.00
CA HIS A 268 -20.40 1.84 1.05
C HIS A 268 -19.88 0.60 1.81
N LYS A 269 -20.79 -0.10 2.51
CA LYS A 269 -20.45 -1.19 3.44
C LYS A 269 -19.81 -2.44 2.78
N ASN A 270 -19.88 -2.53 1.45
CA ASN A 270 -19.35 -3.63 0.64
C ASN A 270 -17.95 -3.35 0.07
N ILE A 271 -17.44 -2.13 0.23
CA ILE A 271 -16.11 -1.72 -0.26
C ILE A 271 -15.18 -1.60 0.93
N GLU A 272 -13.97 -2.17 0.83
CA GLU A 272 -12.92 -1.96 1.82
C GLU A 272 -12.18 -0.63 1.55
N PHE A 273 -12.07 0.20 2.57
CA PHE A 273 -11.32 1.45 2.51
C PHE A 273 -9.99 1.28 3.23
N ILE A 274 -8.89 1.63 2.57
CA ILE A 274 -7.55 1.50 3.14
C ILE A 274 -6.92 2.88 3.19
N LEU A 275 -6.57 3.35 4.38
CA LEU A 275 -5.88 4.63 4.58
C LEU A 275 -4.39 4.38 4.78
N ILE A 276 -3.58 4.99 3.93
CA ILE A 276 -2.11 5.00 4.05
C ILE A 276 -1.68 6.42 4.41
N PRO A 277 -0.95 6.64 5.53
CA PRO A 277 -0.47 7.97 5.89
C PRO A 277 0.52 8.52 4.85
N GLY A 278 0.40 9.80 4.53
CA GLY A 278 1.39 10.51 3.74
C GLY A 278 2.67 10.76 4.53
N VAL A 279 3.81 10.76 3.83
CA VAL A 279 5.07 11.25 4.39
C VAL A 279 5.77 12.15 3.38
N GLY A 280 6.36 13.24 3.89
CA GLY A 280 7.26 14.06 3.10
C GLY A 280 8.58 13.36 2.79
N SER A 281 9.36 13.96 1.89
CA SER A 281 10.66 13.44 1.42
C SER A 281 11.68 13.11 2.53
N ARG A 282 11.50 13.67 3.73
CA ARG A 282 12.42 13.48 4.89
C ARG A 282 11.97 12.46 5.93
N TYR A 283 10.75 11.94 5.85
CA TYR A 283 10.16 11.11 6.91
C TYR A 283 9.74 9.73 6.40
N PHE A 284 10.69 8.92 5.97
CA PHE A 284 10.39 7.53 5.62
C PHE A 284 10.46 6.64 6.87
N TYR A 285 9.32 6.30 7.49
CA TYR A 285 9.26 5.24 8.51
C TYR A 285 7.86 4.60 8.55
N PRO A 286 7.71 3.27 8.36
CA PRO A 286 6.47 2.62 8.71
C PRO A 286 6.31 2.71 10.22
N ARG A 287 5.30 3.48 10.67
CA ARG A 287 5.00 3.67 12.09
C ARG A 287 3.67 3.01 12.42
N GLY A 288 3.66 2.22 13.49
CA GLY A 288 2.45 1.65 14.07
C GLY A 288 2.09 0.27 13.52
N GLU A 289 0.91 -0.18 13.92
CA GLU A 289 0.30 -1.43 13.45
C GLU A 289 -0.85 -1.09 12.51
N CYS A 290 -1.20 -2.02 11.62
CA CYS A 290 -2.43 -1.90 10.84
C CYS A 290 -3.63 -2.11 11.77
N THR A 291 -4.58 -1.18 11.77
CA THR A 291 -5.81 -1.30 12.56
C THR A 291 -7.02 -1.29 11.66
N THR A 292 -7.84 -2.33 11.75
CA THR A 292 -9.08 -2.45 10.98
C THR A 292 -10.29 -2.22 11.87
N TYR A 293 -11.18 -1.33 11.42
CA TYR A 293 -12.48 -1.10 12.02
C TYR A 293 -13.56 -1.16 10.94
N LYS A 294 -14.46 -2.16 11.06
CA LYS A 294 -15.51 -2.45 10.07
C LYS A 294 -14.94 -2.78 8.68
N ASN A 295 -15.08 -1.86 7.71
CA ASN A 295 -14.58 -1.93 6.34
C ASN A 295 -13.57 -0.79 6.07
N LEU A 296 -12.93 -0.29 7.13
CA LEU A 296 -11.92 0.75 7.07
C LEU A 296 -10.66 0.25 7.77
N THR A 297 -9.55 0.18 7.05
CA THR A 297 -8.24 -0.20 7.58
C THR A 297 -7.31 0.99 7.53
N VAL A 298 -6.73 1.35 8.67
CA VAL A 298 -5.61 2.30 8.75
C VAL A 298 -4.33 1.48 8.70
N SER A 299 -3.45 1.81 7.77
CA SER A 299 -2.21 1.10 7.50
C SER A 299 -0.97 1.90 7.87
N THR A 300 0.21 1.28 7.73
CA THR A 300 1.51 1.94 7.74
C THR A 300 1.85 2.54 6.38
N ASN A 301 3.00 3.23 6.27
CA ASN A 301 3.55 3.66 4.99
C ASN A 301 5.06 3.32 4.91
N PRO A 302 5.50 2.47 3.96
CA PRO A 302 4.68 1.69 3.02
C PRO A 302 3.81 0.63 3.70
N ALA A 303 2.96 0.00 2.91
CA ALA A 303 2.11 -1.14 3.26
C ALA A 303 2.15 -2.21 2.16
N GLU A 304 1.95 -3.46 2.57
CA GLU A 304 1.59 -4.54 1.66
C GLU A 304 0.07 -4.73 1.70
N ILE A 305 -0.59 -4.67 0.56
CA ILE A 305 -2.02 -4.91 0.42
C ILE A 305 -2.19 -6.18 -0.41
N ARG A 306 -2.72 -7.25 0.19
CA ARG A 306 -3.14 -8.43 -0.55
C ARG A 306 -4.62 -8.32 -0.90
N ILE A 307 -4.94 -8.47 -2.17
CA ILE A 307 -6.31 -8.52 -2.67
C ILE A 307 -6.46 -9.87 -3.38
N GLU A 308 -7.31 -10.73 -2.82
CA GLU A 308 -7.39 -12.15 -3.13
C GLU A 308 -6.03 -12.84 -2.95
N ASN A 309 -5.40 -13.32 -4.03
CA ASN A 309 -4.10 -13.98 -3.97
C ASN A 309 -2.95 -13.07 -4.42
N GLU A 310 -3.22 -11.79 -4.66
CA GLU A 310 -2.26 -10.87 -5.27
C GLU A 310 -1.77 -9.83 -4.29
N ALA A 311 -0.45 -9.75 -4.11
CA ALA A 311 0.17 -8.76 -3.24
C ALA A 311 0.51 -7.48 -4.03
N PHE A 312 0.16 -6.32 -3.48
CA PHE A 312 0.51 -5.00 -3.96
C PHE A 312 1.35 -4.28 -2.93
N LEU A 313 2.51 -3.79 -3.34
CA LEU A 313 3.37 -2.95 -2.52
C LEU A 313 2.93 -1.50 -2.74
N VAL A 314 2.47 -0.82 -1.69
CA VAL A 314 1.88 0.51 -1.82
C VAL A 314 2.51 1.46 -0.82
N GLY A 315 2.81 2.69 -1.23
CA GLY A 315 3.26 3.72 -0.31
C GLY A 315 3.06 5.11 -0.86
N SER A 316 2.94 6.08 0.05
CA SER A 316 2.70 7.49 -0.28
C SER A 316 3.97 8.29 -0.01
N PHE A 317 4.70 8.67 -1.05
CA PHE A 317 5.99 9.33 -0.91
C PHE A 317 6.15 10.44 -1.93
N ASP A 318 6.88 11.48 -1.56
CA ASP A 318 7.35 12.51 -2.49
C ASP A 318 8.83 12.22 -2.82
N LEU A 319 9.06 11.24 -3.70
CA LEU A 319 10.38 10.68 -4.01
C LEU A 319 10.80 10.92 -5.45
N ILE A 320 9.86 11.00 -6.39
CA ILE A 320 10.17 10.91 -7.82
C ILE A 320 11.04 12.08 -8.29
N ASP A 321 10.79 13.28 -7.79
CA ASP A 321 11.62 14.45 -8.12
C ASP A 321 13.06 14.30 -7.59
N GLY A 322 13.23 13.85 -6.35
CA GLY A 322 14.56 13.59 -5.79
C GLY A 322 15.31 12.48 -6.54
N ILE A 323 14.61 11.39 -6.90
CA ILE A 323 15.17 10.33 -7.74
C ILE A 323 15.62 10.89 -9.09
N ARG A 324 14.80 11.76 -9.70
CA ARG A 324 15.11 12.36 -10.99
C ARG A 324 16.31 13.29 -10.94
N GLU A 325 16.49 14.04 -9.85
CA GLU A 325 17.63 14.92 -9.64
C GLU A 325 18.93 14.14 -9.38
N GLU A 326 18.85 13.04 -8.63
CA GLU A 326 20.02 12.25 -8.25
C GLU A 326 20.38 11.13 -9.25
N SER A 327 19.49 10.79 -10.20
CA SER A 327 19.73 9.69 -11.15
C SER A 327 20.38 10.14 -12.45
N VAL A 328 21.20 9.25 -13.00
CA VAL A 328 21.69 9.35 -14.39
C VAL A 328 20.80 8.46 -15.25
N VAL A 329 20.08 9.07 -16.17
CA VAL A 329 19.15 8.39 -17.06
C VAL A 329 19.42 8.76 -18.51
N LYS A 330 19.33 7.75 -19.38
CA LYS A 330 19.32 7.93 -20.83
C LYS A 330 18.13 7.15 -21.38
N GLY A 331 17.31 7.78 -22.23
CA GLY A 331 16.05 7.21 -22.70
C GLY A 331 14.83 7.74 -21.94
N SER A 332 13.78 6.93 -21.83
CA SER A 332 12.51 7.33 -21.20
C SER A 332 12.55 7.11 -19.69
N PHE A 333 12.66 8.20 -18.92
CA PHE A 333 12.69 8.15 -17.44
C PHE A 333 11.60 7.27 -16.84
N ARG A 334 10.34 7.42 -17.27
CA ARG A 334 9.20 6.65 -16.75
C ARG A 334 9.36 5.14 -16.96
N LYS A 335 9.85 4.74 -18.15
CA LYS A 335 10.06 3.34 -18.50
C LYS A 335 11.22 2.75 -17.70
N GLU A 336 12.36 3.42 -17.72
CA GLU A 336 13.58 2.91 -17.10
C GLU A 336 13.48 2.89 -15.56
N LEU A 337 12.81 3.89 -14.95
CA LEU A 337 12.49 3.88 -13.53
C LEU A 337 11.57 2.72 -13.15
N GLY A 338 10.53 2.46 -13.94
CA GLY A 338 9.60 1.36 -13.69
C GLY A 338 10.30 0.00 -13.75
N SER A 339 11.16 -0.22 -14.75
CA SER A 339 11.97 -1.44 -14.85
C SER A 339 12.97 -1.57 -13.69
N ALA A 340 13.61 -0.46 -13.27
CA ALA A 340 14.49 -0.46 -12.11
C ALA A 340 13.72 -0.85 -10.84
N LEU A 341 12.64 -0.15 -10.51
CA LEU A 341 11.89 -0.38 -9.26
C LEU A 341 11.33 -1.81 -9.14
N LEU A 342 10.81 -2.40 -10.22
CA LEU A 342 10.28 -3.77 -10.19
C LEU A 342 11.38 -4.81 -9.92
N THR A 343 12.60 -4.58 -10.40
CA THR A 343 13.73 -5.53 -10.26
C THR A 343 14.43 -5.44 -8.92
N GLN A 344 14.29 -4.33 -8.18
CA GLN A 344 15.05 -4.10 -6.96
C GLN A 344 14.52 -4.81 -5.71
N ALA A 345 13.41 -5.55 -5.74
CA ALA A 345 12.91 -6.26 -4.55
C ALA A 345 12.91 -5.39 -3.27
N SER A 346 12.42 -4.17 -3.37
CA SER A 346 12.38 -3.18 -2.29
C SER A 346 11.16 -2.29 -2.43
N PHE A 347 10.59 -1.84 -1.32
CA PHE A 347 9.58 -0.77 -1.34
C PHE A 347 10.16 0.58 -1.78
N ASN A 348 11.44 0.81 -1.49
CA ASN A 348 12.18 1.98 -1.95
C ASN A 348 13.68 1.64 -2.02
N PRO A 349 14.27 1.48 -3.21
CA PRO A 349 15.68 1.12 -3.31
C PRO A 349 16.65 2.29 -3.10
N PHE A 350 16.16 3.52 -3.13
CA PHE A 350 17.00 4.73 -3.09
C PHE A 350 17.44 5.12 -1.68
N ILE A 351 16.95 4.41 -0.65
CA ILE A 351 17.36 4.59 0.75
C ILE A 351 18.41 3.52 1.10
N PRO A 352 19.71 3.87 1.19
CA PRO A 352 20.76 2.89 1.43
C PRO A 352 20.89 2.48 2.91
N TYR A 353 20.33 3.26 3.84
CA TYR A 353 20.49 3.08 5.28
C TYR A 353 19.33 2.35 5.97
N THR A 354 18.26 2.01 5.25
CA THR A 354 17.11 1.28 5.81
C THR A 354 16.78 0.10 4.91
N ASP A 355 16.76 -1.10 5.50
CA ASP A 355 16.39 -2.30 4.76
C ASP A 355 14.87 -2.35 4.53
N LEU A 356 14.47 -2.15 3.29
CA LEU A 356 13.07 -2.24 2.84
C LEU A 356 12.88 -3.36 1.82
N SER A 357 13.74 -4.37 1.89
CA SER A 357 13.70 -5.48 0.96
C SER A 357 12.37 -6.23 1.06
N TYR A 358 11.78 -6.51 -0.10
CA TYR A 358 10.62 -7.37 -0.25
C TYR A 358 10.97 -8.53 -1.19
N THR A 359 11.21 -9.69 -0.61
CA THR A 359 11.70 -10.88 -1.32
C THR A 359 10.60 -11.79 -1.81
N GLU A 360 9.35 -11.54 -1.43
CA GLU A 360 8.19 -12.31 -1.88
C GLU A 360 7.72 -11.86 -3.27
N GLU A 361 6.86 -12.69 -3.86
CA GLU A 361 6.16 -12.36 -5.11
C GLU A 361 5.14 -11.24 -4.84
N PHE A 362 5.06 -10.27 -5.75
CA PHE A 362 4.05 -9.22 -5.73
C PHE A 362 3.59 -8.91 -7.15
N ARG A 363 2.30 -8.61 -7.31
CA ARG A 363 1.67 -8.25 -8.56
C ARG A 363 1.93 -6.80 -8.95
N GLY A 364 1.87 -5.89 -7.99
CA GLY A 364 2.04 -4.48 -8.26
C GLY A 364 2.91 -3.74 -7.27
N LEU A 365 3.60 -2.71 -7.74
CA LEU A 365 4.21 -1.67 -6.91
C LEU A 365 3.56 -0.33 -7.28
N VAL A 366 2.92 0.32 -6.31
CA VAL A 366 2.26 1.61 -6.50
C VAL A 366 2.85 2.64 -5.56
N ILE A 367 3.32 3.74 -6.13
CA ILE A 367 3.83 4.88 -5.37
C ILE A 367 2.85 6.02 -5.56
N GLY A 368 2.23 6.46 -4.47
CA GLY A 368 1.51 7.71 -4.41
C GLY A 368 2.48 8.87 -4.30
N ASP A 369 2.59 9.72 -5.32
CA ASP A 369 3.56 10.83 -5.38
C ASP A 369 2.89 12.12 -5.86
N SER A 370 3.57 13.25 -5.69
CA SER A 370 3.14 14.54 -6.23
C SER A 370 3.40 14.68 -7.75
N TYR A 371 4.21 13.77 -8.31
CA TYR A 371 4.54 13.64 -9.73
C TYR A 371 3.34 13.20 -10.59
N ASP A 372 3.45 13.39 -11.91
CA ASP A 372 2.43 12.98 -12.88
C ASP A 372 2.15 11.46 -12.84
N CYS A 373 0.88 11.08 -12.97
CA CYS A 373 0.50 9.67 -13.09
C CYS A 373 1.15 9.00 -14.31
N PHE A 374 1.67 7.79 -14.12
CA PHE A 374 2.03 6.89 -15.21
C PHE A 374 2.05 5.44 -14.76
N THR A 375 1.98 4.52 -15.72
CA THR A 375 2.05 3.08 -15.46
C THR A 375 3.12 2.44 -16.34
N HIS A 376 3.70 1.35 -15.85
CA HIS A 376 4.66 0.54 -16.56
C HIS A 376 4.37 -0.93 -16.24
N LYS A 377 4.25 -1.76 -17.27
CA LYS A 377 4.05 -3.20 -17.12
C LYS A 377 5.29 -3.94 -17.60
N GLN A 378 5.83 -4.80 -16.74
CA GLN A 378 6.93 -5.68 -17.07
C GLN A 378 6.50 -7.11 -16.79
N GLN A 379 6.38 -7.92 -17.84
CA GLN A 379 5.79 -9.26 -17.78
C GLN A 379 4.39 -9.20 -17.13
N ASP A 380 4.23 -9.81 -15.97
CA ASP A 380 2.99 -9.92 -15.22
C ASP A 380 2.97 -9.02 -13.97
N GLN A 381 4.01 -8.22 -13.77
CA GLN A 381 4.06 -7.21 -12.72
C GLN A 381 3.74 -5.83 -13.28
N VAL A 382 3.09 -5.01 -12.44
CA VAL A 382 2.73 -3.63 -12.77
C VAL A 382 3.40 -2.66 -11.80
N PHE A 383 3.96 -1.59 -12.35
CA PHE A 383 4.40 -0.43 -11.61
C PHE A 383 3.51 0.75 -11.95
N ALA A 384 3.12 1.53 -10.95
CA ALA A 384 2.36 2.75 -11.18
C ALA A 384 2.78 3.87 -10.23
N ILE A 385 2.84 5.08 -10.78
CA ILE A 385 2.79 6.31 -10.00
C ILE A 385 1.34 6.77 -9.97
N CYS A 386 0.77 6.81 -8.77
CA CYS A 386 -0.49 7.48 -8.51
C CYS A 386 -0.16 8.94 -8.18
N GLY A 387 -0.36 9.81 -9.15
CA GLY A 387 -0.07 11.23 -9.01
C GLY A 387 -1.03 11.97 -8.08
N ASP A 388 -0.81 13.27 -7.98
CA ASP A 388 -1.47 14.15 -7.02
C ASP A 388 -2.96 14.35 -7.33
N PHE A 389 -3.86 13.78 -6.52
CA PHE A 389 -5.31 13.91 -6.72
C PHE A 389 -5.79 15.37 -6.68
N GLU A 390 -5.14 16.22 -5.86
CA GLU A 390 -5.52 17.62 -5.69
C GLU A 390 -5.11 18.44 -6.91
N LYS A 391 -3.85 18.30 -7.36
CA LYS A 391 -3.31 19.08 -8.49
C LYS A 391 -3.88 18.63 -9.83
N SER A 392 -4.21 17.35 -9.97
CA SER A 392 -4.69 16.76 -11.22
C SER A 392 -6.20 16.91 -11.45
N GLY A 393 -6.93 17.57 -10.54
CA GLY A 393 -8.38 17.73 -10.65
C GLY A 393 -9.17 16.46 -10.34
N GLY A 394 -8.57 15.50 -9.63
CA GLY A 394 -9.19 14.24 -9.24
C GLY A 394 -8.76 13.04 -10.09
N GLN A 395 -7.51 12.99 -10.54
CA GLN A 395 -6.95 11.82 -11.21
C GLN A 395 -6.67 10.71 -10.21
N PHE A 396 -6.97 9.47 -10.58
CA PHE A 396 -6.76 8.29 -9.75
C PHE A 396 -6.38 7.09 -10.62
N LEU A 397 -5.91 6.02 -9.99
CA LEU A 397 -5.64 4.75 -10.67
C LEU A 397 -6.80 3.79 -10.48
N PHE A 398 -7.31 3.21 -11.56
CA PHE A 398 -8.23 2.08 -11.54
C PHE A 398 -7.46 0.80 -11.85
N TYR A 399 -7.53 -0.20 -10.98
CA TYR A 399 -7.01 -1.53 -11.27
C TYR A 399 -8.12 -2.42 -11.79
N ASN A 400 -7.95 -2.90 -13.02
CA ASN A 400 -8.82 -3.87 -13.63
C ASN A 400 -8.25 -5.28 -13.37
N GLY A 401 -8.87 -6.03 -12.45
CA GLY A 401 -8.40 -7.37 -12.08
C GLY A 401 -8.47 -8.37 -13.24
N ALA A 402 -9.42 -8.19 -14.17
CA ALA A 402 -9.54 -9.07 -15.33
C ALA A 402 -8.40 -8.90 -16.34
N GLU A 403 -7.91 -7.67 -16.50
CA GLU A 403 -6.84 -7.33 -17.45
C GLU A 403 -5.45 -7.28 -16.82
N VAL A 404 -5.39 -7.30 -15.49
CA VAL A 404 -4.16 -7.21 -14.69
C VAL A 404 -3.39 -5.96 -15.11
N ASN A 405 -4.05 -4.81 -15.01
CA ASN A 405 -3.51 -3.53 -15.44
C ASN A 405 -4.03 -2.37 -14.57
N PHE A 406 -3.21 -1.32 -14.45
CA PHE A 406 -3.63 -0.03 -13.94
C PHE A 406 -4.00 0.90 -15.11
N GLU A 407 -5.19 1.45 -15.04
CA GLU A 407 -5.68 2.52 -15.90
C GLU A 407 -5.64 3.84 -15.14
N ILE A 408 -5.30 4.91 -15.84
CA ILE A 408 -5.25 6.26 -15.29
C ILE A 408 -6.59 6.91 -15.63
N CYS A 409 -7.37 7.23 -14.61
CA CYS A 409 -8.71 7.79 -14.75
C CYS A 409 -8.77 9.19 -14.14
N SER A 410 -9.71 10.02 -14.59
CA SER A 410 -10.01 11.30 -13.97
C SER A 410 -11.50 11.40 -13.66
N VAL A 411 -11.84 12.04 -12.53
CA VAL A 411 -13.23 12.36 -12.18
C VAL A 411 -13.91 13.18 -13.29
N SER A 412 -13.17 14.04 -13.99
CA SER A 412 -13.71 14.84 -15.11
C SER A 412 -14.24 13.97 -16.24
N ASP A 413 -13.57 12.85 -16.53
CA ASP A 413 -13.85 12.02 -17.69
C ASP A 413 -15.08 11.15 -17.44
N LEU A 414 -15.37 10.87 -16.18
CA LEU A 414 -16.53 10.10 -15.72
C LEU A 414 -17.82 10.92 -15.67
N ALA A 415 -17.74 12.26 -15.71
CA ALA A 415 -18.89 13.15 -15.61
C ALA A 415 -19.52 13.53 -16.97
N THR A 416 -18.97 13.00 -18.07
CA THR A 416 -19.25 13.47 -19.44
C THR A 416 -20.21 12.61 -20.28
N GLU A 417 -20.88 11.61 -19.70
CA GLU A 417 -21.91 10.82 -20.41
C GLU A 417 -23.31 10.92 -19.77
#